data_AF-A0A3A8NCY1-F1
#
_entry.id   AF-A0A3A8NCY1-F1
#
_cell.length_a   1.000
_cell.length_b   1.000
_cell.length_c   1.000
_cell.angle_alpha   90.00
_cell.angle_beta   90.00
_cell.angle_gamma   90.00
#
_symmetry.space_group_name_H-M   'P 1'
#
loop_
_entity.id
_entity.type
_entity.pdbx_description
1 polymer ?
#
loop_
_entity_poly.entity_id
_entity_poly.type
_entity_poly.pdbx_seq_one_letter_code
_entity_poly.pdbx_strand_id
1 'polypeptide(L)'
;MRCASAPAVLEVDVKAHTCAHLLTLSALLAMGCHSPVDEAGSTVPDTCEATPPVVAPQKTDLLFVIDNSNSMQEEQQAIVTELPAFLAALKEGSGVAQEFRVGVITTSVYQRLTLGDGTDSIRSFPDQAGRLQPVKDEAGQPTAERFIESSDPLLLDKFQRLVAQGTSGSGQETPFEAVRLAVSSPLAEQPTAEGGNAGFLRDGARLMVVVVSDEEDCSSKLRPPPVSLGLDPSVDACSDNADKLTPVEEYYQDFQALRDSRGVSREVLWATIGPVALTDKRAELVKETVGDKTYVRNADCPTSYGPGFRQFALATEFDATRANLDSICKSDYRQTLIGIAGLATVAQSIDVVNLPDPRLALVNVTRADGSVQTCSVANGDLRYEPSGEDRSARLYFLGPCLRRVGDTKVEVKVLCAG
;
A
#
# COMPACT_ATOMS: atom_id res chain seq x y z
N MET A 1 -51.22 -13.51 9.30
CA MET A 1 -50.48 -12.39 9.92
C MET A 1 -49.01 -12.61 9.63
N ARG A 2 -48.33 -11.66 8.98
CA ARG A 2 -46.88 -11.68 8.78
C ARG A 2 -46.23 -11.42 10.13
N CYS A 3 -45.65 -12.44 10.75
CA CYS A 3 -44.71 -12.22 11.85
C CYS A 3 -43.44 -11.69 11.21
N ALA A 4 -43.18 -10.40 11.38
CA ALA A 4 -41.87 -9.83 11.10
C ALA A 4 -40.95 -10.26 12.24
N SER A 5 -40.16 -11.32 12.05
CA SER A 5 -38.79 -11.29 12.58
C SER A 5 -38.08 -10.22 11.75
N ALA A 6 -38.11 -8.99 12.24
CA ALA A 6 -37.34 -7.93 11.63
C ALA A 6 -35.86 -8.35 11.75
N PRO A 7 -35.06 -8.28 10.68
CA PRO A 7 -33.61 -8.44 10.83
C PRO A 7 -33.15 -7.45 11.89
N ALA A 8 -32.47 -7.94 12.92
CA ALA A 8 -31.86 -7.08 13.92
C ALA A 8 -30.63 -6.44 13.28
N VAL A 9 -30.57 -5.10 13.28
CA VAL A 9 -29.41 -4.33 12.85
C VAL A 9 -28.68 -3.91 14.11
N LEU A 10 -27.48 -4.45 14.29
CA LEU A 10 -26.61 -4.07 15.40
C LEU A 10 -25.82 -2.81 15.00
N GLU A 11 -26.04 -1.69 15.70
CA GLU A 11 -25.24 -0.47 15.57
C GLU A 11 -24.18 -0.46 16.67
N VAL A 12 -22.89 -0.50 16.28
CA VAL A 12 -21.78 -0.38 17.24
C VAL A 12 -21.22 1.04 17.17
N ASP A 13 -21.52 1.85 18.20
CA ASP A 13 -21.00 3.21 18.37
C ASP A 13 -19.93 3.24 19.47
N VAL A 14 -18.76 3.83 19.20
CA VAL A 14 -17.68 3.94 20.19
C VAL A 14 -17.86 5.24 20.99
N LYS A 15 -18.84 5.25 21.92
CA LYS A 15 -18.85 6.08 23.14
C LYS A 15 -20.03 5.78 24.10
N ALA A 16 -19.65 5.38 25.33
CA ALA A 16 -20.28 5.53 26.66
C ALA A 16 -21.77 5.16 26.95
N HIS A 17 -21.90 4.19 27.89
CA HIS A 17 -22.87 3.97 28.99
C HIS A 17 -24.36 4.38 28.80
N THR A 18 -25.37 3.53 29.02
CA THR A 18 -25.79 2.95 30.33
C THR A 18 -26.91 1.90 30.12
N CYS A 19 -27.03 0.99 31.07
CA CYS A 19 -27.93 -0.17 31.09
C CYS A 19 -29.33 0.16 31.64
N ALA A 20 -30.39 -0.48 31.12
CA ALA A 20 -31.68 -0.62 31.83
C ALA A 20 -32.47 -1.85 31.34
N HIS A 21 -32.67 -2.82 32.23
CA HIS A 21 -33.49 -4.01 32.05
C HIS A 21 -34.98 -3.70 32.29
N LEU A 22 -35.87 -4.24 31.45
CA LEU A 22 -37.28 -4.48 31.81
C LEU A 22 -37.71 -5.87 31.30
N LEU A 23 -37.98 -6.78 32.23
CA LEU A 23 -38.56 -8.10 32.00
C LEU A 23 -40.09 -7.98 31.98
N THR A 24 -40.74 -8.49 30.94
CA THR A 24 -42.17 -8.85 30.98
C THR A 24 -42.33 -10.31 30.55
N LEU A 25 -43.01 -11.08 31.39
CA LEU A 25 -43.37 -12.48 31.18
C LEU A 25 -44.63 -12.54 30.32
N SER A 26 -44.64 -13.33 29.25
CA SER A 26 -45.87 -13.72 28.54
C SER A 26 -45.77 -15.17 28.08
N ALA A 27 -46.83 -15.93 28.36
CA ALA A 27 -46.91 -17.38 28.19
C ALA A 27 -47.58 -17.78 26.87
N LEU A 28 -46.99 -18.82 26.25
CA LEU A 28 -47.48 -19.84 25.30
C LEU A 28 -48.43 -19.46 24.14
N LEU A 29 -47.92 -19.68 22.92
CA LEU A 29 -48.55 -20.49 21.87
C LEU A 29 -47.47 -21.00 20.91
N ALA A 30 -47.20 -22.31 20.91
CA ALA A 30 -46.26 -22.95 20.00
C ALA A 30 -46.91 -23.15 18.62
N MET A 31 -46.84 -22.14 17.76
CA MET A 31 -46.74 -22.34 16.32
C MET A 31 -45.26 -22.31 15.98
N GLY A 32 -44.75 -23.30 15.25
CA GLY A 32 -43.35 -23.34 14.83
C GLY A 32 -43.01 -22.10 14.00
N CYS A 33 -42.41 -21.10 14.63
CA CYS A 33 -41.71 -20.03 13.93
C CYS A 33 -40.55 -20.70 13.19
N HIS A 34 -40.56 -20.69 11.86
CA HIS A 34 -39.38 -21.01 11.09
C HIS A 34 -38.46 -19.79 11.19
N SER A 35 -37.35 -19.93 11.91
CA SER A 35 -36.31 -18.92 11.88
C SER A 35 -35.68 -18.92 10.49
N PRO A 36 -35.28 -17.78 9.91
CA PRO A 36 -34.43 -17.76 8.73
C PRO A 36 -33.15 -18.59 8.90
N VAL A 37 -32.72 -18.84 10.15
CA VAL A 37 -31.57 -19.70 10.45
C VAL A 37 -31.87 -21.19 10.27
N ASP A 38 -33.14 -21.59 10.41
CA ASP A 38 -33.57 -22.99 10.26
C ASP A 38 -33.71 -23.42 8.80
N GLU A 39 -33.57 -22.48 7.84
CA GLU A 39 -33.63 -22.80 6.40
C GLU A 39 -32.35 -23.52 5.94
N ALA A 40 -32.53 -24.60 5.17
CA ALA A 40 -31.41 -25.33 4.59
C ALA A 40 -30.58 -24.42 3.66
N GLY A 41 -29.32 -24.17 4.04
CA GLY A 41 -28.41 -23.27 3.32
C GLY A 41 -28.38 -21.83 3.86
N SER A 42 -29.07 -21.54 4.97
CA SER A 42 -28.96 -20.25 5.65
C SER A 42 -27.57 -20.03 6.22
N THR A 43 -27.08 -18.80 6.06
CA THR A 43 -25.81 -18.32 6.62
C THR A 43 -26.05 -17.27 7.70
N VAL A 44 -27.31 -16.99 8.07
CA VAL A 44 -27.65 -15.96 9.06
C VAL A 44 -27.31 -16.48 10.47
N PRO A 45 -26.51 -15.76 11.28
CA PRO A 45 -26.24 -16.14 12.66
C PRO A 45 -27.49 -16.11 13.55
N ASP A 46 -27.58 -17.04 14.50
CA ASP A 46 -28.66 -17.15 15.49
C ASP A 46 -28.74 -15.99 16.48
N THR A 47 -27.62 -15.30 16.75
CA THR A 47 -27.55 -14.20 17.72
C THR A 47 -26.65 -13.06 17.22
N CYS A 48 -27.05 -11.83 17.54
CA CYS A 48 -26.24 -10.63 17.33
C CYS A 48 -25.27 -10.43 18.51
N GLU A 49 -24.04 -10.96 18.42
CA GLU A 49 -23.00 -10.66 19.41
C GLU A 49 -22.20 -9.41 19.02
N ALA A 50 -22.46 -8.29 19.70
CA ALA A 50 -21.60 -7.11 19.66
C ALA A 50 -20.44 -7.28 20.63
N THR A 51 -19.39 -8.02 20.27
CA THR A 51 -18.10 -7.74 20.89
C THR A 51 -17.54 -6.52 20.15
N PRO A 52 -17.32 -5.37 20.82
CA PRO A 52 -16.74 -4.21 20.16
C PRO A 52 -15.41 -4.63 19.51
N PRO A 53 -15.15 -4.28 18.24
CA PRO A 53 -13.89 -4.63 17.60
C PRO A 53 -12.74 -4.06 18.44
N VAL A 54 -11.88 -4.93 18.95
CA VAL A 54 -10.67 -4.52 19.64
C VAL A 54 -9.73 -3.99 18.58
N VAL A 55 -9.54 -2.68 18.54
CA VAL A 55 -8.52 -2.06 17.68
C VAL A 55 -7.16 -2.38 18.28
N ALA A 56 -6.59 -3.53 17.91
CA ALA A 56 -5.24 -3.90 18.29
C ALA A 56 -4.25 -2.84 17.76
N PRO A 57 -3.15 -2.55 18.50
CA PRO A 57 -2.08 -1.69 18.01
C PRO A 57 -1.65 -2.14 16.61
N GLN A 58 -1.71 -1.22 15.65
CA GLN A 58 -1.43 -1.53 14.26
C GLN A 58 0.09 -1.63 14.05
N LYS A 59 0.52 -2.76 13.49
CA LYS A 59 1.90 -2.96 13.04
C LYS A 59 1.99 -2.59 11.56
N THR A 60 3.00 -1.82 11.19
CA THR A 60 3.22 -1.43 9.78
C THR A 60 4.69 -1.63 9.39
N ASP A 61 4.94 -2.39 8.34
CA ASP A 61 6.25 -2.52 7.71
C ASP A 61 6.33 -1.49 6.56
N LEU A 62 7.20 -0.49 6.70
CA LEU A 62 7.39 0.59 5.73
C LEU A 62 8.52 0.20 4.77
N LEU A 63 8.22 0.05 3.49
CA LEU A 63 9.19 -0.25 2.44
C LEU A 63 9.35 0.97 1.53
N PHE A 64 10.44 1.69 1.67
CA PHE A 64 10.80 2.76 0.74
C PHE A 64 11.57 2.17 -0.44
N VAL A 65 11.15 2.54 -1.65
CA VAL A 65 11.78 2.13 -2.91
C VAL A 65 12.37 3.38 -3.51
N ILE A 66 13.68 3.53 -3.34
CA ILE A 66 14.39 4.74 -3.71
C ILE A 66 15.07 4.52 -5.05
N ASP A 67 14.68 5.31 -6.03
CA ASP A 67 15.42 5.41 -7.26
C ASP A 67 16.82 5.97 -7.01
N ASN A 68 17.79 5.20 -7.48
CA ASN A 68 19.21 5.49 -7.33
C ASN A 68 19.90 5.62 -8.68
N SER A 69 19.15 6.01 -9.72
CA SER A 69 19.69 6.46 -11.00
C SER A 69 20.46 7.78 -10.85
N ASN A 70 21.10 8.23 -11.94
CA ASN A 70 22.02 9.38 -11.92
C ASN A 70 21.37 10.73 -11.60
N SER A 71 20.07 10.89 -11.89
CA SER A 71 19.31 12.14 -11.70
C SER A 71 18.88 12.37 -10.26
N MET A 72 18.69 11.30 -9.48
CA MET A 72 17.95 11.30 -8.21
C MET A 72 18.66 11.92 -6.98
N GLN A 73 19.82 12.57 -7.14
CA GLN A 73 20.59 13.07 -6.00
C GLN A 73 19.84 14.16 -5.21
N GLU A 74 19.16 15.05 -5.93
CA GLU A 74 18.48 16.22 -5.36
C GLU A 74 17.19 15.78 -4.67
N GLU A 75 16.43 14.89 -5.30
CA GLU A 75 15.20 14.29 -4.81
C GLU A 75 15.47 13.47 -3.53
N GLN A 76 16.51 12.63 -3.51
CA GLN A 76 16.91 11.89 -2.31
C GLN A 76 17.19 12.84 -1.14
N GLN A 77 17.92 13.93 -1.37
CA GLN A 77 18.25 14.90 -0.33
C GLN A 77 17.02 15.68 0.17
N ALA A 78 16.09 16.00 -0.74
CA ALA A 78 14.82 16.64 -0.39
C ALA A 78 13.93 15.71 0.47
N ILE A 79 13.87 14.41 0.18
CA ILE A 79 13.18 13.44 1.04
C ILE A 79 13.85 13.37 2.42
N VAL A 80 15.18 13.23 2.46
CA VAL A 80 15.98 13.18 3.72
C VAL A 80 15.71 14.38 4.62
N THR A 81 15.56 15.57 4.03
CA THR A 81 15.27 16.82 4.73
C THR A 81 13.91 16.78 5.44
N GLU A 82 12.92 16.12 4.85
CA GLU A 82 11.54 16.12 5.34
C GLU A 82 11.15 14.87 6.15
N LEU A 83 12.05 13.88 6.29
CA LEU A 83 11.85 12.72 7.17
C LEU A 83 11.48 13.06 8.64
N PRO A 84 11.98 14.16 9.25
CA PRO A 84 11.51 14.56 10.58
C PRO A 84 9.99 14.80 10.63
N ALA A 85 9.42 15.41 9.59
CA ALA A 85 7.97 15.67 9.52
C ALA A 85 7.18 14.39 9.30
N PHE A 86 7.68 13.49 8.45
CA PHE A 86 7.13 12.15 8.25
C PHE A 86 7.02 11.37 9.57
N LEU A 87 8.13 11.28 10.31
CA LEU A 87 8.18 10.53 11.58
C LEU A 87 7.32 11.17 12.67
N ALA A 88 7.21 12.51 12.69
CA ALA A 88 6.29 13.20 13.59
C ALA A 88 4.83 12.85 13.28
N ALA A 89 4.44 12.91 12.00
CA ALA A 89 3.09 12.57 11.55
C ALA A 89 2.72 11.10 11.85
N LEU A 90 3.65 10.16 11.67
CA LEU A 90 3.43 8.75 12.03
C LEU A 90 3.17 8.54 13.53
N LYS A 91 3.81 9.34 14.39
CA LYS A 91 3.66 9.29 15.86
C LYS A 91 2.36 9.94 16.33
N GLU A 92 1.93 11.01 15.67
CA GLU A 92 0.71 11.75 16.02
C GLU A 92 -0.57 11.06 15.55
N GLY A 93 -0.54 10.43 14.37
CA GLY A 93 -1.74 10.04 13.61
C GLY A 93 -2.58 8.88 14.15
N SER A 94 -2.27 8.28 15.29
CA SER A 94 -2.92 7.04 15.75
C SER A 94 -3.53 7.07 17.14
N GLY A 95 -3.22 8.05 18.01
CA GLY A 95 -3.68 8.07 19.42
C GLY A 95 -3.26 6.86 20.28
N VAL A 96 -2.60 5.87 19.67
CA VAL A 96 -2.05 4.61 20.20
C VAL A 96 -0.67 4.45 19.58
N ALA A 97 0.35 4.03 20.32
CA ALA A 97 1.71 3.87 19.79
C ALA A 97 1.71 2.94 18.55
N GLN A 98 2.13 3.44 17.38
CA GLN A 98 2.32 2.60 16.20
C GLN A 98 3.66 1.88 16.29
N GLU A 99 3.63 0.56 16.10
CA GLU A 99 4.83 -0.27 16.02
C GLU A 99 5.20 -0.45 14.54
N PHE A 100 6.11 0.37 14.04
CA PHE A 100 6.57 0.27 12.65
C PHE A 100 8.03 -0.13 12.55
N ARG A 101 8.40 -0.61 11.39
CA ARG A 101 9.81 -0.71 10.98
C ARG A 101 9.96 -0.20 9.57
N VAL A 102 11.15 0.27 9.24
CA VAL A 102 11.43 0.83 7.92
C VAL A 102 12.61 0.13 7.28
N GLY A 103 12.41 -0.29 6.03
CA GLY A 103 13.42 -0.82 5.15
C GLY A 103 13.48 -0.01 3.86
N VAL A 104 14.64 0.00 3.20
CA VAL A 104 14.83 0.62 1.89
C VAL A 104 15.31 -0.42 0.90
N ILE A 105 14.72 -0.44 -0.28
CA ILE A 105 15.23 -1.11 -1.48
C ILE A 105 15.44 -0.05 -2.57
N THR A 106 16.07 -0.42 -3.68
CA THR A 106 16.22 0.48 -4.84
C THR A 106 15.37 0.03 -6.03
N THR A 107 15.23 0.88 -7.04
CA THR A 107 14.57 0.56 -8.32
C THR A 107 15.42 -0.36 -9.23
N SER A 108 16.67 -0.65 -8.83
CA SER A 108 17.66 -1.34 -9.65
C SER A 108 17.55 -2.85 -9.55
N VAL A 109 17.00 -3.49 -10.59
CA VAL A 109 17.00 -4.96 -10.74
C VAL A 109 17.89 -5.39 -11.90
N TYR A 110 17.73 -4.75 -13.05
CA TYR A 110 18.47 -5.00 -14.28
C TYR A 110 18.52 -3.73 -15.13
N GLN A 111 19.41 -3.72 -16.12
CA GLN A 111 19.46 -2.74 -17.18
C GLN A 111 19.83 -3.43 -18.49
N ARG A 112 19.04 -3.20 -19.53
CA ARG A 112 19.33 -3.66 -20.89
C ARG A 112 19.48 -2.45 -21.81
N LEU A 113 20.61 -2.34 -22.49
CA LEU A 113 20.96 -1.22 -23.36
C LEU A 113 21.31 -1.71 -24.76
N THR A 114 20.84 -1.01 -25.77
CA THR A 114 21.38 -1.10 -27.14
C THR A 114 22.41 0.01 -27.33
N LEU A 115 23.69 -0.37 -27.46
CA LEU A 115 24.80 0.55 -27.67
C LEU A 115 24.81 1.09 -29.10
N GLY A 116 25.56 2.18 -29.34
CA GLY A 116 25.61 2.85 -30.64
C GLY A 116 26.14 1.99 -31.80
N ASP A 117 26.85 0.89 -31.52
CA ASP A 117 27.32 -0.10 -32.49
C ASP A 117 26.31 -1.24 -32.73
N GLY A 118 25.13 -1.18 -32.10
CA GLY A 118 24.08 -2.20 -32.17
C GLY A 118 24.26 -3.34 -31.16
N THR A 119 25.28 -3.30 -30.30
CA THR A 119 25.48 -4.32 -29.25
C THR A 119 24.37 -4.24 -28.20
N ASP A 120 23.73 -5.36 -27.91
CA ASP A 120 22.77 -5.50 -26.82
C ASP A 120 23.52 -5.94 -25.55
N SER A 121 23.49 -5.08 -24.53
CA SER A 121 24.19 -5.25 -23.26
C SER A 121 23.18 -5.40 -22.12
N ILE A 122 23.35 -6.43 -21.29
CA ILE A 122 22.51 -6.65 -20.12
C ILE A 122 23.39 -6.61 -18.87
N ARG A 123 23.02 -5.75 -17.93
CA ARG A 123 23.61 -5.65 -16.60
C ARG A 123 22.56 -6.04 -15.56
N SER A 124 22.95 -6.89 -14.62
CA SER A 124 22.12 -7.21 -13.44
C SER A 124 22.64 -6.48 -12.21
N PHE A 125 21.76 -6.20 -11.25
CA PHE A 125 22.08 -5.56 -9.97
C PHE A 125 21.77 -6.52 -8.80
N PRO A 126 22.53 -7.63 -8.66
CA PRO A 126 22.16 -8.74 -7.76
C PRO A 126 22.20 -8.38 -6.27
N ASP A 127 22.91 -7.32 -5.90
CA ASP A 127 22.99 -6.74 -4.55
C ASP A 127 21.83 -5.78 -4.24
N GLN A 128 21.04 -5.40 -5.24
CA GLN A 128 19.93 -4.44 -5.11
C GLN A 128 18.57 -5.03 -5.40
N ALA A 129 18.45 -5.93 -6.39
CA ALA A 129 17.23 -6.53 -6.94
C ALA A 129 16.19 -7.01 -5.90
N GLY A 130 15.45 -6.08 -5.30
CA GLY A 130 14.55 -6.29 -4.17
C GLY A 130 15.23 -6.51 -2.81
N ARG A 131 16.57 -6.45 -2.71
CA ARG A 131 17.29 -6.67 -1.45
C ARG A 131 17.25 -5.41 -0.59
N LEU A 132 16.92 -5.58 0.69
CA LEU A 132 17.01 -4.50 1.68
C LEU A 132 18.45 -3.97 1.74
N GLN A 133 18.58 -2.66 1.63
CA GLN A 133 19.85 -1.98 1.64
C GLN A 133 20.41 -1.91 3.07
N PRO A 134 21.75 -2.02 3.24
CA PRO A 134 22.37 -1.96 4.55
C PRO A 134 22.18 -0.57 5.17
N VAL A 135 21.77 -0.52 6.44
CA VAL A 135 21.84 0.72 7.22
C VAL A 135 23.30 1.12 7.35
N LYS A 136 23.62 2.39 7.05
CA LYS A 136 24.99 2.91 7.10
C LYS A 136 25.31 3.43 8.50
N ASP A 137 26.55 3.25 8.95
CA ASP A 137 27.07 3.85 10.18
C ASP A 137 27.45 5.33 9.99
N GLU A 138 27.98 5.98 11.04
CA GLU A 138 28.26 7.44 11.03
C GLU A 138 29.38 7.80 10.05
N ALA A 139 30.22 6.83 9.69
CA ALA A 139 31.25 6.95 8.66
C ALA A 139 30.73 6.62 7.25
N GLY A 140 29.44 6.36 7.10
CA GLY A 140 28.80 5.99 5.84
C GLY A 140 29.08 4.56 5.40
N GLN A 141 29.63 3.71 6.27
CA GLN A 141 29.94 2.32 5.94
C GLN A 141 28.71 1.42 6.12
N PRO A 142 28.50 0.44 5.23
CA PRO A 142 27.36 -0.48 5.35
C PRO A 142 27.51 -1.38 6.58
N THR A 143 26.43 -1.51 7.36
CA THR A 143 26.37 -2.43 8.51
C THR A 143 25.64 -3.74 8.16
N ALA A 144 25.48 -4.64 9.14
CA ALA A 144 24.66 -5.84 9.00
C ALA A 144 23.14 -5.57 9.16
N GLU A 145 22.76 -4.42 9.70
CA GLU A 145 21.35 -4.02 9.88
C GLU A 145 20.71 -3.75 8.51
N ARG A 146 19.45 -4.15 8.32
CA ARG A 146 18.71 -4.08 7.04
C ARG A 146 17.38 -3.33 7.12
N PHE A 147 16.86 -3.16 8.31
CA PHE A 147 15.65 -2.39 8.60
C PHE A 147 15.74 -1.85 10.02
N ILE A 148 15.07 -0.74 10.28
CA ILE A 148 15.16 0.01 11.53
C ILE A 148 13.80 -0.05 12.23
N GLU A 149 13.78 -0.42 13.52
CA GLU A 149 12.55 -0.47 14.32
C GLU A 149 12.13 0.93 14.78
N SER A 150 10.83 1.15 14.99
CA SER A 150 10.29 2.43 15.46
C SER A 150 10.78 2.83 16.86
N SER A 151 11.25 1.86 17.65
CA SER A 151 11.81 2.06 18.99
C SER A 151 13.30 2.40 18.97
N ASP A 152 13.98 2.38 17.82
CA ASP A 152 15.40 2.70 17.73
C ASP A 152 15.63 4.18 18.12
N PRO A 153 16.48 4.47 19.12
CA PRO A 153 16.75 5.85 19.55
C PRO A 153 17.43 6.69 18.46
N LEU A 154 18.08 6.06 17.47
CA LEU A 154 18.74 6.68 16.32
C LEU A 154 17.91 6.55 15.03
N LEU A 155 16.61 6.22 15.12
CA LEU A 155 15.73 5.99 13.97
C LEU A 155 15.87 7.07 12.89
N LEU A 156 15.75 8.35 13.26
CA LEU A 156 15.79 9.45 12.29
C LEU A 156 17.14 9.49 11.55
N ASP A 157 18.24 9.47 12.30
CA ASP A 157 19.59 9.59 11.75
C ASP A 157 19.98 8.37 10.88
N LYS A 158 19.65 7.16 11.34
CA LYS A 158 19.81 5.94 10.53
C LYS A 158 18.95 5.98 9.27
N PHE A 159 17.69 6.41 9.39
CA PHE A 159 16.76 6.43 8.26
C PHE A 159 17.16 7.46 7.20
N GLN A 160 17.64 8.64 7.62
CA GLN A 160 18.20 9.65 6.71
C GLN A 160 19.37 9.09 5.88
N ARG A 161 20.30 8.38 6.51
CA ARG A 161 21.40 7.72 5.78
C ARG A 161 20.94 6.55 4.91
N LEU A 162 19.88 5.85 5.32
CA LEU A 162 19.31 4.74 4.58
C LEU A 162 18.51 5.21 3.36
N VAL A 163 17.91 6.40 3.35
CA VAL A 163 17.27 6.95 2.12
C VAL A 163 18.31 7.43 1.12
N ALA A 164 19.47 7.93 1.58
CA ALA A 164 20.57 8.38 0.73
C ALA A 164 21.32 7.18 0.10
N GLN A 165 20.71 6.58 -0.92
CA GLN A 165 21.22 5.41 -1.65
C GLN A 165 22.38 5.76 -2.59
N GLY A 166 22.50 7.03 -2.98
CA GLY A 166 23.42 7.47 -4.03
C GLY A 166 22.82 7.26 -5.42
N THR A 167 23.64 7.37 -6.46
CA THR A 167 23.17 7.53 -7.84
C THR A 167 23.79 6.54 -8.84
N SER A 168 24.31 5.40 -8.37
CA SER A 168 25.03 4.41 -9.19
C SER A 168 24.18 3.19 -9.62
N GLY A 169 22.86 3.34 -9.55
CA GLY A 169 21.87 2.34 -9.91
C GLY A 169 21.73 2.10 -11.41
N SER A 170 20.67 1.37 -11.74
CA SER A 170 20.13 1.24 -13.09
C SER A 170 19.70 2.62 -13.60
N GLY A 171 19.77 2.81 -14.92
CA GLY A 171 18.99 3.85 -15.63
C GLY A 171 17.80 3.23 -16.38
N GLN A 172 17.36 2.05 -15.90
CA GLN A 172 16.16 1.34 -16.33
C GLN A 172 15.44 0.92 -15.04
N GLU A 173 14.46 1.71 -14.65
CA GLU A 173 13.90 1.72 -13.30
C GLU A 173 12.81 0.67 -13.23
N THR A 174 12.86 -0.17 -12.20
CA THR A 174 11.95 -1.31 -12.09
C THR A 174 11.35 -1.42 -10.69
N PRO A 175 10.73 -0.34 -10.16
CA PRO A 175 10.21 -0.34 -8.79
C PRO A 175 9.22 -1.48 -8.52
N PHE A 176 8.35 -1.83 -9.47
CA PHE A 176 7.33 -2.86 -9.22
C PHE A 176 7.96 -4.25 -9.13
N GLU A 177 8.90 -4.55 -10.02
CA GLU A 177 9.66 -5.80 -9.97
C GLU A 177 10.56 -5.87 -8.73
N ALA A 178 11.20 -4.76 -8.34
CA ALA A 178 12.00 -4.68 -7.14
C ALA A 178 11.16 -4.99 -5.89
N VAL A 179 9.97 -4.39 -5.77
CA VAL A 179 9.04 -4.67 -4.66
C VAL A 179 8.61 -6.13 -4.69
N ARG A 180 8.18 -6.64 -5.85
CA ARG A 180 7.75 -8.04 -5.99
C ARG A 180 8.83 -9.01 -5.52
N LEU A 181 10.09 -8.80 -5.94
CA LEU A 181 11.23 -9.59 -5.49
C LEU A 181 11.44 -9.44 -3.98
N ALA A 182 11.33 -8.22 -3.44
CA ALA A 182 11.55 -7.94 -2.01
C ALA A 182 10.60 -8.70 -1.08
N VAL A 183 9.36 -8.90 -1.52
CA VAL A 183 8.25 -9.44 -0.72
C VAL A 183 7.86 -10.88 -1.07
N SER A 184 8.54 -11.50 -2.04
CA SER A 184 8.26 -12.87 -2.48
C SER A 184 9.41 -13.83 -2.15
N SER A 185 9.08 -15.11 -2.01
CA SER A 185 10.08 -16.18 -1.91
C SER A 185 10.92 -16.25 -3.21
N PRO A 186 12.22 -16.59 -3.11
CA PRO A 186 12.93 -16.94 -1.88
C PRO A 186 13.38 -15.74 -1.05
N LEU A 187 13.40 -14.53 -1.62
CA LEU A 187 14.12 -13.41 -1.00
C LEU A 187 13.49 -12.95 0.32
N ALA A 188 12.16 -12.90 0.40
CA ALA A 188 11.43 -12.56 1.63
C ALA A 188 11.64 -13.57 2.78
N GLU A 189 12.04 -14.80 2.46
CA GLU A 189 12.23 -15.90 3.42
C GLU A 189 13.71 -16.17 3.72
N GLN A 190 14.61 -15.71 2.84
CA GLN A 190 16.04 -15.92 2.99
C GLN A 190 16.62 -15.03 4.11
N PRO A 191 17.47 -15.55 5.01
CA PRO A 191 18.10 -14.76 6.08
C PRO A 191 18.84 -13.52 5.56
N THR A 192 18.74 -12.40 6.27
CA THR A 192 19.45 -11.15 5.94
C THR A 192 20.97 -11.31 5.91
N ALA A 193 21.52 -12.18 6.76
CA ALA A 193 22.94 -12.54 6.76
C ALA A 193 23.39 -13.25 5.47
N GLU A 194 22.45 -13.85 4.73
CA GLU A 194 22.70 -14.51 3.44
C GLU A 194 22.28 -13.62 2.25
N GLY A 195 21.99 -12.35 2.52
CA GLY A 195 21.54 -11.36 1.54
C GLY A 195 20.03 -11.29 1.34
N GLY A 196 19.24 -12.11 2.02
CA GLY A 196 17.77 -12.07 1.93
C GLY A 196 17.11 -10.94 2.72
N ASN A 197 15.78 -11.01 2.82
CA ASN A 197 14.94 -10.03 3.51
C ASN A 197 14.17 -10.62 4.71
N ALA A 198 14.49 -11.84 5.12
CA ALA A 198 13.76 -12.52 6.20
C ALA A 198 13.69 -11.68 7.47
N GLY A 199 12.51 -11.73 8.09
CA GLY A 199 12.21 -10.97 9.29
C GLY A 199 11.72 -9.55 9.03
N PHE A 200 11.80 -9.01 7.81
CA PHE A 200 11.22 -7.69 7.53
C PHE A 200 9.69 -7.71 7.58
N LEU A 201 9.05 -8.61 6.85
CA LEU A 201 7.59 -8.76 6.83
C LEU A 201 7.11 -9.49 8.09
N ARG A 202 6.52 -8.75 9.04
CA ARG A 202 5.99 -9.32 10.30
C ARG A 202 4.58 -9.88 10.14
N ASP A 203 4.26 -10.93 10.89
CA ASP A 203 2.88 -11.43 10.95
C ASP A 203 1.93 -10.39 11.54
N GLY A 204 0.74 -10.31 10.94
CA GLY A 204 -0.28 -9.31 11.31
C GLY A 204 0.10 -7.85 11.03
N ALA A 205 1.27 -7.56 10.46
CA ALA A 205 1.64 -6.22 10.03
C ALA A 205 1.15 -5.92 8.62
N ARG A 206 0.76 -4.68 8.39
CA ARG A 206 0.48 -4.14 7.06
C ARG A 206 1.78 -3.79 6.35
N LEU A 207 1.80 -3.78 5.03
CA LEU A 207 2.94 -3.30 4.24
C LEU A 207 2.58 -1.96 3.61
N MET A 208 3.35 -0.92 3.87
CA MET A 208 3.26 0.35 3.14
C MET A 208 4.46 0.48 2.23
N VAL A 209 4.22 0.52 0.93
CA VAL A 209 5.25 0.74 -0.08
C VAL A 209 5.25 2.21 -0.50
N VAL A 210 6.43 2.85 -0.49
CA VAL A 210 6.61 4.23 -0.93
C VAL A 210 7.66 4.25 -2.04
N VAL A 211 7.23 4.47 -3.28
CA VAL A 211 8.13 4.61 -4.42
C VAL A 211 8.51 6.07 -4.64
N VAL A 212 9.79 6.34 -4.84
CA VAL A 212 10.32 7.66 -5.19
C VAL A 212 11.21 7.50 -6.43
N SER A 213 10.77 8.02 -7.57
CA SER A 213 11.46 7.91 -8.86
C SER A 213 11.06 9.05 -9.79
N ASP A 214 11.98 9.53 -10.61
CA ASP A 214 11.72 10.53 -11.65
C ASP A 214 11.53 9.93 -13.06
N GLU A 215 11.62 8.60 -13.19
CA GLU A 215 11.58 7.86 -14.44
C GLU A 215 10.30 7.00 -14.60
N GLU A 216 10.06 6.54 -15.83
CA GLU A 216 8.97 5.59 -16.11
C GLU A 216 9.29 4.19 -15.53
N ASP A 217 8.25 3.47 -15.09
CA ASP A 217 8.44 2.08 -14.65
C ASP A 217 8.69 1.15 -15.86
N CYS A 218 9.82 0.45 -15.85
CA CYS A 218 10.21 -0.54 -16.84
C CYS A 218 10.12 -1.98 -16.31
N SER A 219 9.27 -2.23 -15.31
CA SER A 219 9.21 -3.51 -14.61
C SER A 219 8.73 -4.66 -15.50
N SER A 220 9.49 -5.75 -15.47
CA SER A 220 9.16 -7.00 -16.11
C SER A 220 9.63 -8.18 -15.26
N LYS A 221 8.83 -9.24 -15.23
CA LYS A 221 9.20 -10.53 -14.65
C LYS A 221 10.09 -11.39 -15.59
N LEU A 222 10.17 -11.02 -16.87
CA LEU A 222 10.94 -11.78 -17.86
C LEU A 222 12.46 -11.58 -17.70
N ARG A 223 13.23 -12.64 -17.93
CA ARG A 223 14.69 -12.62 -17.96
C ARG A 223 15.18 -13.36 -19.21
N PRO A 224 15.88 -12.70 -20.15
CA PRO A 224 16.27 -11.29 -20.14
C PRO A 224 15.07 -10.32 -20.21
N PRO A 225 15.21 -9.07 -19.73
CA PRO A 225 14.13 -8.09 -19.80
C PRO A 225 13.81 -7.74 -21.27
N PRO A 226 12.53 -7.57 -21.63
CA PRO A 226 12.10 -7.52 -23.03
C PRO A 226 12.33 -6.16 -23.69
N VAL A 227 12.45 -5.09 -22.88
CA VAL A 227 12.73 -3.72 -23.34
C VAL A 227 14.22 -3.44 -23.20
N SER A 228 14.82 -2.94 -24.28
CA SER A 228 16.21 -2.46 -24.32
C SER A 228 16.18 -0.94 -24.50
N LEU A 229 16.93 -0.23 -23.67
CA LEU A 229 17.02 1.23 -23.71
C LEU A 229 17.98 1.68 -24.82
N GLY A 230 17.62 2.78 -25.49
CA GLY A 230 18.50 3.49 -26.40
C GLY A 230 19.28 4.60 -25.70
N LEU A 231 20.13 5.29 -26.46
CA LEU A 231 20.86 6.48 -25.99
C LEU A 231 20.17 7.81 -26.36
N ASP A 232 19.03 7.74 -27.05
CA ASP A 232 18.27 8.91 -27.50
C ASP A 232 17.29 9.35 -26.39
N PRO A 233 17.53 10.48 -25.70
CA PRO A 233 16.67 10.96 -24.64
C PRO A 233 15.29 11.43 -25.13
N SER A 234 15.08 11.53 -26.45
CA SER A 234 13.79 11.88 -27.05
C SER A 234 12.84 10.70 -27.20
N VAL A 235 13.23 9.53 -26.71
CA VAL A 235 12.50 8.27 -26.73
C VAL A 235 12.45 7.69 -25.31
N ASP A 236 11.24 7.43 -24.82
CA ASP A 236 11.03 6.65 -23.61
C ASP A 236 10.69 5.21 -24.00
N ALA A 237 11.71 4.35 -24.01
CA ALA A 237 11.56 2.98 -24.53
C ALA A 237 10.58 2.14 -23.69
N CYS A 238 10.44 2.42 -22.40
CA CYS A 238 9.56 1.71 -21.48
C CYS A 238 8.09 2.03 -21.78
N SER A 239 7.76 3.29 -22.08
CA SER A 239 6.44 3.72 -22.54
C SER A 239 6.13 3.21 -23.93
N ASP A 240 7.06 3.35 -24.88
CA ASP A 240 6.88 2.95 -26.28
C ASP A 240 6.71 1.43 -26.45
N ASN A 241 7.18 0.65 -25.47
CA ASN A 241 7.11 -0.82 -25.47
C ASN A 241 6.39 -1.35 -24.23
N ALA A 242 5.47 -0.59 -23.66
CA ALA A 242 4.75 -0.97 -22.44
C ALA A 242 3.98 -2.29 -22.58
N ASP A 243 3.59 -2.66 -23.81
CA ASP A 243 2.93 -3.93 -24.16
C ASP A 243 3.83 -5.16 -23.97
N LYS A 244 5.16 -4.98 -23.95
CA LYS A 244 6.13 -6.05 -23.71
C LYS A 244 6.47 -6.21 -22.23
N LEU A 245 6.19 -5.19 -21.42
CA LEU A 245 6.44 -5.22 -19.98
C LEU A 245 5.39 -6.06 -19.25
N THR A 246 5.68 -6.44 -18.01
CA THR A 246 4.66 -7.11 -17.21
C THR A 246 3.53 -6.11 -16.92
N PRO A 247 2.25 -6.47 -17.13
CA PRO A 247 1.13 -5.57 -16.89
C PRO A 247 1.10 -5.06 -15.46
N VAL A 248 0.70 -3.79 -15.29
CA VAL A 248 0.58 -3.15 -13.98
C VAL A 248 -0.42 -3.90 -13.09
N GLU A 249 -1.54 -4.33 -13.65
CA GLU A 249 -2.56 -5.10 -12.94
C GLU A 249 -2.00 -6.41 -12.35
N GLU A 250 -1.05 -7.07 -13.03
CA GLU A 250 -0.44 -8.30 -12.55
C GLU A 250 0.39 -8.05 -11.28
N TYR A 251 1.13 -6.94 -11.21
CA TYR A 251 1.84 -6.53 -10.00
C TYR A 251 0.87 -6.15 -8.87
N TYR A 252 -0.19 -5.40 -9.18
CA TYR A 252 -1.23 -5.08 -8.21
C TYR A 252 -1.85 -6.36 -7.60
N GLN A 253 -2.21 -7.34 -8.44
CA GLN A 253 -2.76 -8.62 -8.01
C GLN A 253 -1.78 -9.41 -7.15
N ASP A 254 -0.49 -9.47 -7.53
CA ASP A 254 0.56 -10.10 -6.72
C ASP A 254 0.63 -9.49 -5.31
N PHE A 255 0.61 -8.16 -5.21
CA PHE A 255 0.66 -7.46 -3.92
C PHE A 255 -0.59 -7.71 -3.08
N GLN A 256 -1.77 -7.67 -3.69
CA GLN A 256 -3.03 -7.98 -3.01
C GLN A 256 -3.13 -9.46 -2.57
N ALA A 257 -2.39 -10.34 -3.23
CA ALA A 257 -2.31 -11.76 -2.90
C ALA A 257 -1.33 -12.08 -1.75
N LEU A 258 -0.58 -11.10 -1.24
CA LEU A 258 0.37 -11.34 -0.15
C LEU A 258 -0.31 -11.90 1.11
N ARG A 259 0.38 -12.84 1.74
CA ARG A 259 -0.04 -13.50 2.98
C ARG A 259 1.06 -13.41 4.03
N ASP A 260 0.66 -13.43 5.30
CA ASP A 260 1.59 -13.63 6.41
C ASP A 260 1.88 -15.13 6.63
N SER A 261 2.75 -15.47 7.60
CA SER A 261 3.17 -16.86 7.81
C SER A 261 2.03 -17.79 8.25
N ARG A 262 0.93 -17.21 8.74
CA ARG A 262 -0.29 -17.91 9.17
C ARG A 262 -1.31 -18.02 8.03
N GLY A 263 -0.98 -17.55 6.84
CA GLY A 263 -1.86 -17.54 5.67
C GLY A 263 -2.91 -16.43 5.67
N VAL A 264 -2.78 -15.42 6.54
CA VAL A 264 -3.70 -14.28 6.61
C VAL A 264 -3.35 -13.25 5.54
N SER A 265 -4.35 -12.68 4.88
CA SER A 265 -4.14 -11.60 3.90
C SER A 265 -3.42 -10.40 4.50
N ARG A 266 -2.29 -10.04 3.91
CA ARG A 266 -1.56 -8.82 4.26
C ARG A 266 -2.25 -7.63 3.60
N GLU A 267 -2.53 -6.59 4.38
CA GLU A 267 -2.97 -5.31 3.84
C GLU A 267 -1.75 -4.61 3.22
N VAL A 268 -1.85 -4.28 1.94
CA VAL A 268 -0.81 -3.53 1.22
C VAL A 268 -1.34 -2.15 0.91
N LEU A 269 -0.56 -1.15 1.27
CA LEU A 269 -0.76 0.25 0.95
C LEU A 269 0.37 0.66 0.01
N TRP A 270 0.06 1.56 -0.92
CA TRP A 270 1.00 2.02 -1.93
C TRP A 270 0.94 3.52 -2.05
N ALA A 271 2.11 4.17 -2.08
CA ALA A 271 2.25 5.56 -2.48
C ALA A 271 3.40 5.72 -3.48
N THR A 272 3.23 6.67 -4.40
CA THR A 272 4.23 7.01 -5.41
C THR A 272 4.50 8.52 -5.38
N ILE A 273 5.77 8.88 -5.27
CA ILE A 273 6.31 10.19 -5.64
C ILE A 273 6.99 9.97 -7.00
N GLY A 274 6.29 10.33 -8.07
CA GLY A 274 6.61 9.88 -9.43
C GLY A 274 6.50 10.99 -10.48
N PRO A 275 6.80 10.68 -11.75
CA PRO A 275 6.72 11.65 -12.84
C PRO A 275 5.28 11.92 -13.25
N VAL A 276 4.62 12.80 -12.50
CA VAL A 276 3.26 13.29 -12.75
C VAL A 276 3.19 14.82 -12.60
N ALA A 277 2.17 15.44 -13.19
CA ALA A 277 2.08 16.90 -13.25
C ALA A 277 1.94 17.49 -11.85
N LEU A 278 2.60 18.61 -11.59
CA LEU A 278 2.53 19.30 -10.30
C LEU A 278 1.10 19.70 -9.93
N THR A 279 0.33 20.15 -10.91
CA THR A 279 -0.99 20.76 -10.70
C THR A 279 -2.12 19.76 -10.50
N ASP A 280 -2.19 18.71 -11.31
CA ASP A 280 -3.35 17.79 -11.35
C ASP A 280 -2.96 16.29 -11.33
N LYS A 281 -1.66 16.02 -11.16
CA LYS A 281 -1.09 14.66 -11.10
C LYS A 281 -1.39 13.81 -12.34
N ARG A 282 -1.65 14.41 -13.50
CA ARG A 282 -1.79 13.65 -14.74
C ARG A 282 -0.42 13.11 -15.19
N ALA A 283 -0.43 11.93 -15.79
CA ALA A 283 0.66 11.40 -16.59
C ALA A 283 0.39 11.73 -18.06
N GLU A 284 1.29 12.48 -18.68
CA GLU A 284 1.22 12.93 -20.06
C GLU A 284 2.62 13.13 -20.62
N LEU A 285 2.91 12.43 -21.69
CA LEU A 285 4.16 12.55 -22.42
C LEU A 285 4.24 13.91 -23.13
N VAL A 286 5.28 14.67 -22.79
CA VAL A 286 5.71 15.84 -23.54
C VAL A 286 7.15 15.68 -23.97
N LYS A 287 7.49 16.33 -25.09
CA LYS A 287 8.88 16.47 -25.52
C LYS A 287 9.34 17.89 -25.27
N GLU A 288 10.42 18.05 -24.54
CA GLU A 288 11.03 19.34 -24.24
C GLU A 288 12.42 19.42 -24.83
N THR A 289 12.72 20.48 -25.58
CA THR A 289 14.05 20.74 -26.11
C THR A 289 14.80 21.69 -25.18
N VAL A 290 15.89 21.21 -24.58
CA VAL A 290 16.81 22.00 -23.75
C VAL A 290 18.15 22.06 -24.46
N GLY A 291 18.49 23.22 -25.02
CA GLY A 291 19.66 23.39 -25.87
C GLY A 291 19.50 22.63 -27.19
N ASP A 292 20.40 21.68 -27.47
CA ASP A 292 20.40 20.83 -28.67
C ASP A 292 19.78 19.44 -28.44
N LYS A 293 19.35 19.14 -27.21
CA LYS A 293 18.78 17.83 -26.83
C LYS A 293 17.29 17.93 -26.59
N THR A 294 16.56 16.92 -27.04
CA THR A 294 15.14 16.75 -26.74
C THR A 294 14.96 15.62 -25.75
N TYR A 295 14.19 15.88 -24.70
CA TYR A 295 13.91 14.95 -23.61
C TYR A 295 12.43 14.57 -23.64
N VAL A 296 12.14 13.29 -23.37
CA VAL A 296 10.79 12.88 -22.96
C VAL A 296 10.62 13.18 -21.47
N ARG A 297 9.52 13.83 -21.13
CA ARG A 297 9.16 14.19 -19.76
C ARG A 297 7.67 14.01 -19.54
N ASN A 298 7.27 14.10 -18.28
CA ASN A 298 5.90 14.36 -17.95
C ASN A 298 5.58 15.86 -17.99
N ALA A 299 4.39 16.20 -18.48
CA ALA A 299 3.94 17.58 -18.55
C ALA A 299 3.85 18.26 -17.17
N ASP A 300 4.20 19.54 -17.07
CA ASP A 300 4.23 20.29 -15.79
C ASP A 300 5.14 19.60 -14.74
N CYS A 301 6.19 18.91 -15.20
CA CYS A 301 7.20 18.24 -14.39
C CYS A 301 8.55 18.21 -15.14
N PRO A 302 9.23 19.37 -15.28
CA PRO A 302 10.39 19.52 -16.17
C PRO A 302 11.66 18.78 -15.71
N THR A 303 11.71 18.24 -14.49
CA THR A 303 12.85 17.43 -14.02
C THR A 303 12.62 15.93 -14.19
N SER A 304 11.41 15.49 -14.58
CA SER A 304 11.14 14.08 -14.86
C SER A 304 11.89 13.57 -16.09
N TYR A 305 12.27 12.30 -16.04
CA TYR A 305 12.92 11.54 -17.12
C TYR A 305 11.98 10.45 -17.69
N GLY A 306 10.68 10.70 -17.63
CA GLY A 306 9.66 9.82 -18.21
C GLY A 306 8.26 10.42 -18.06
N PRO A 307 7.26 9.89 -18.75
CA PRO A 307 5.87 10.38 -18.67
C PRO A 307 5.09 9.82 -17.47
N GLY A 308 5.58 8.77 -16.81
CA GLY A 308 5.01 8.21 -15.57
C GLY A 308 3.67 7.50 -15.73
N PHE A 309 3.35 7.00 -16.92
CA PHE A 309 2.10 6.31 -17.20
C PHE A 309 1.91 5.07 -16.31
N ARG A 310 2.94 4.24 -16.11
CA ARG A 310 2.80 3.00 -15.35
C ARG A 310 2.80 3.26 -13.85
N GLN A 311 3.56 4.26 -13.40
CA GLN A 311 3.51 4.80 -12.02
C GLN A 311 2.12 5.33 -11.68
N PHE A 312 1.53 6.15 -12.57
CA PHE A 312 0.17 6.65 -12.45
C PHE A 312 -0.85 5.52 -12.41
N ALA A 313 -0.71 4.52 -13.31
CA ALA A 313 -1.62 3.38 -13.38
C ALA A 313 -1.61 2.58 -12.06
N LEU A 314 -0.44 2.21 -11.55
CA LEU A 314 -0.37 1.41 -10.32
C LEU A 314 -0.91 2.18 -9.11
N ALA A 315 -0.56 3.46 -8.99
CA ALA A 315 -1.11 4.29 -7.92
C ALA A 315 -2.64 4.38 -7.99
N THR A 316 -3.20 4.44 -9.20
CA THR A 316 -4.66 4.46 -9.45
C THR A 316 -5.34 3.14 -9.08
N GLU A 317 -4.69 1.98 -9.30
CA GLU A 317 -5.21 0.67 -8.83
C GLU A 317 -5.36 0.62 -7.30
N PHE A 318 -4.44 1.28 -6.57
CA PHE A 318 -4.50 1.36 -5.11
C PHE A 318 -5.43 2.46 -4.60
N ASP A 319 -5.57 3.59 -5.30
CA ASP A 319 -6.47 4.68 -4.94
C ASP A 319 -6.84 5.51 -6.18
N ALA A 320 -8.08 5.33 -6.67
CA ALA A 320 -8.60 6.04 -7.83
C ALA A 320 -8.68 7.57 -7.65
N THR A 321 -8.66 8.07 -6.42
CA THR A 321 -8.60 9.52 -6.15
C THR A 321 -7.19 10.10 -6.28
N ARG A 322 -6.17 9.23 -6.39
CA ARG A 322 -4.76 9.58 -6.51
C ARG A 322 -4.26 10.39 -5.30
N ALA A 323 -4.82 10.15 -4.10
CA ALA A 323 -4.30 10.76 -2.88
C ALA A 323 -2.94 10.16 -2.50
N ASN A 324 -2.68 8.94 -2.94
CA ASN A 324 -1.41 8.22 -2.80
C ASN A 324 -0.34 8.53 -3.86
N LEU A 325 -0.65 9.41 -4.81
CA LEU A 325 0.25 9.79 -5.90
C LEU A 325 0.67 11.24 -5.74
N ASP A 326 1.93 11.57 -5.97
CA ASP A 326 2.40 12.94 -5.97
C ASP A 326 3.55 13.15 -6.96
N SER A 327 3.76 14.41 -7.34
CA SER A 327 4.78 14.77 -8.32
C SER A 327 6.17 14.76 -7.71
N ILE A 328 7.10 14.09 -8.40
CA ILE A 328 8.54 14.14 -8.11
C ILE A 328 9.13 15.53 -8.32
N CYS A 329 8.55 16.36 -9.19
CA CYS A 329 9.07 17.68 -9.53
C CYS A 329 8.76 18.78 -8.49
N LYS A 330 8.29 18.41 -7.29
CA LYS A 330 8.03 19.36 -6.21
C LYS A 330 9.34 19.92 -5.65
N SER A 331 9.29 21.17 -5.19
CA SER A 331 10.42 21.82 -4.53
C SER A 331 10.75 21.23 -3.16
N ASP A 332 9.77 20.61 -2.50
CA ASP A 332 9.91 19.88 -1.25
C ASP A 332 8.83 18.80 -1.15
N TYR A 333 9.04 17.82 -0.27
CA TYR A 333 8.12 16.69 -0.07
C TYR A 333 7.45 16.70 1.29
N ARG A 334 7.44 17.82 2.02
CA ARG A 334 6.97 17.86 3.41
C ARG A 334 5.51 17.40 3.51
N GLN A 335 4.64 18.04 2.72
CA GLN A 335 3.21 17.74 2.72
C GLN A 335 2.92 16.36 2.12
N THR A 336 3.70 15.97 1.11
CA THR A 336 3.63 14.64 0.50
C THR A 336 3.89 13.55 1.53
N LEU A 337 5.00 13.66 2.28
CA LEU A 337 5.36 12.69 3.30
C LEU A 337 4.36 12.69 4.48
N ILE A 338 3.86 13.86 4.91
CA ILE A 338 2.78 13.92 5.92
C ILE A 338 1.53 13.18 5.42
N GLY A 339 1.14 13.36 4.16
CA GLY A 339 0.03 12.63 3.55
C GLY A 339 0.25 11.12 3.53
N ILE A 340 1.44 10.69 3.12
CA ILE A 340 1.86 9.27 3.12
C ILE A 340 1.82 8.69 4.53
N ALA A 341 2.30 9.43 5.54
CA ALA A 341 2.20 9.01 6.94
C ALA A 341 0.74 8.84 7.36
N GLY A 342 -0.14 9.75 6.93
CA GLY A 342 -1.58 9.66 7.14
C GLY A 342 -2.22 8.41 6.52
N LEU A 343 -1.81 8.00 5.31
CA LEU A 343 -2.24 6.74 4.71
C LEU A 343 -1.81 5.55 5.57
N ALA A 344 -0.57 5.58 6.08
CA ALA A 344 -0.05 4.53 6.94
C ALA A 344 -0.73 4.47 8.32
N THR A 345 -1.34 5.54 8.82
CA THR A 345 -2.02 5.53 10.14
C THR A 345 -3.47 5.08 10.09
N VAL A 346 -4.10 5.10 8.91
CA VAL A 346 -5.51 4.73 8.74
C VAL A 346 -5.63 3.24 8.40
N ALA A 347 -6.32 2.46 9.25
CA ALA A 347 -6.58 1.05 8.97
C ALA A 347 -7.56 0.89 7.80
N GLN A 348 -7.15 0.20 6.73
CA GLN A 348 -8.00 -0.15 5.58
C GLN A 348 -8.63 -1.53 5.73
N SER A 349 -8.67 -2.07 6.93
CA SER A 349 -9.39 -3.28 7.24
C SER A 349 -10.05 -3.24 8.61
N ILE A 350 -11.11 -4.03 8.77
CA ILE A 350 -11.85 -4.21 10.02
C ILE A 350 -12.16 -5.68 10.25
N ASP A 351 -11.95 -6.13 11.47
CA ASP A 351 -12.35 -7.46 11.92
C ASP A 351 -13.83 -7.44 12.34
N VAL A 352 -14.61 -8.36 11.77
CA VAL A 352 -16.05 -8.51 12.02
C VAL A 352 -16.30 -9.89 12.58
N VAL A 353 -16.71 -9.94 13.85
CA VAL A 353 -17.06 -11.18 14.56
C VAL A 353 -18.37 -11.73 13.97
N ASN A 354 -18.49 -13.06 13.88
CA ASN A 354 -19.71 -13.75 13.45
C ASN A 354 -20.25 -13.31 12.07
N LEU A 355 -19.37 -13.02 11.11
CA LEU A 355 -19.74 -12.73 9.72
C LEU A 355 -19.39 -13.93 8.82
N PRO A 356 -20.27 -14.95 8.69
CA PRO A 356 -20.02 -16.12 7.84
C PRO A 356 -20.20 -15.83 6.34
N ASP A 357 -21.03 -14.82 6.01
CA ASP A 357 -21.36 -14.43 4.64
C ASP A 357 -21.25 -12.91 4.50
N PRO A 358 -20.45 -12.39 3.53
CA PRO A 358 -20.24 -10.96 3.36
C PRO A 358 -21.51 -10.19 3.00
N ARG A 359 -22.53 -10.85 2.46
CA ARG A 359 -23.82 -10.21 2.11
C ARG A 359 -24.60 -9.77 3.33
N LEU A 360 -24.24 -10.27 4.51
CA LEU A 360 -24.85 -9.90 5.78
C LEU A 360 -24.26 -8.59 6.34
N ALA A 361 -23.13 -8.11 5.82
CA ALA A 361 -22.50 -6.88 6.26
C ALA A 361 -22.76 -5.72 5.31
N LEU A 362 -23.15 -4.58 5.87
CA LEU A 362 -23.12 -3.27 5.22
C LEU A 362 -22.21 -2.36 6.02
N VAL A 363 -21.24 -1.71 5.37
CA VAL A 363 -20.31 -0.80 6.04
C VAL A 363 -20.59 0.62 5.60
N ASN A 364 -20.78 1.54 6.55
CA ASN A 364 -20.91 2.97 6.28
C ASN A 364 -19.67 3.70 6.76
N VAL A 365 -19.08 4.51 5.90
CA VAL A 365 -17.95 5.40 6.22
C VAL A 365 -18.45 6.84 6.19
N THR A 366 -18.44 7.52 7.33
CA THR A 366 -18.77 8.94 7.43
C THR A 366 -17.51 9.76 7.19
N ARG A 367 -17.53 10.58 6.14
CA ARG A 367 -16.43 11.44 5.72
C ARG A 367 -16.31 12.68 6.61
N ALA A 368 -15.21 13.42 6.44
CA ALA A 368 -14.95 14.65 7.19
C ALA A 368 -16.01 15.75 6.96
N ASP A 369 -16.62 15.79 5.77
CA ASP A 369 -17.71 16.72 5.41
C ASP A 369 -19.10 16.26 5.88
N GLY A 370 -19.18 15.12 6.58
CA GLY A 370 -20.42 14.52 7.07
C GLY A 370 -21.16 13.66 6.03
N SER A 371 -20.68 13.57 4.79
CA SER A 371 -21.25 12.64 3.81
C SER A 371 -21.02 11.19 4.24
N VAL A 372 -21.97 10.30 3.91
CA VAL A 372 -21.90 8.87 4.25
C VAL A 372 -21.72 8.06 2.99
N GLN A 373 -20.60 7.34 2.90
CA GLN A 373 -20.33 6.37 1.84
C GLN A 373 -20.72 4.98 2.33
N THR A 374 -21.68 4.36 1.65
CA THR A 374 -22.07 2.96 1.92
C THR A 374 -21.22 2.03 1.04
N CYS A 375 -20.71 0.97 1.66
CA CYS A 375 -19.73 0.04 1.11
C CYS A 375 -20.23 -1.40 1.28
N SER A 376 -20.10 -2.21 0.23
CA SER A 376 -20.44 -3.62 0.28
C SER A 376 -19.49 -4.46 -0.59
N VAL A 377 -19.39 -5.75 -0.28
CA VAL A 377 -18.62 -6.69 -1.10
C VAL A 377 -19.27 -6.89 -2.47
N ALA A 378 -20.60 -6.83 -2.55
CA ALA A 378 -21.35 -7.00 -3.79
C ALA A 378 -21.04 -5.91 -4.84
N ASN A 379 -20.69 -4.71 -4.40
CA ASN A 379 -20.31 -3.60 -5.27
C ASN A 379 -18.81 -3.58 -5.63
N GLY A 380 -18.01 -4.47 -5.06
CA GLY A 380 -16.54 -4.42 -5.18
C GLY A 380 -15.87 -3.38 -4.28
N ASP A 381 -16.63 -2.71 -3.40
CA ASP A 381 -16.12 -1.69 -2.48
C ASP A 381 -15.35 -2.29 -1.28
N LEU A 382 -15.58 -3.59 -1.03
CA LEU A 382 -14.96 -4.34 0.06
C LEU A 382 -14.46 -5.69 -0.45
N ARG A 383 -13.26 -6.10 -0.02
CA ARG A 383 -12.82 -7.50 -0.15
C ARG A 383 -13.07 -8.23 1.17
N TYR A 384 -13.70 -9.39 1.10
CA TYR A 384 -14.00 -10.24 2.25
C TYR A 384 -12.99 -11.37 2.39
N GLU A 385 -12.47 -11.53 3.60
CA GLU A 385 -11.74 -12.71 4.03
C GLU A 385 -12.55 -13.42 5.12
N PRO A 386 -12.91 -14.70 4.95
CA PRO A 386 -13.71 -15.43 5.92
C PRO A 386 -12.94 -15.66 7.23
N SER A 387 -13.69 -15.93 8.30
CA SER A 387 -13.13 -16.33 9.59
C SER A 387 -12.32 -17.64 9.48
N GLY A 388 -11.36 -17.80 10.40
CA GLY A 388 -10.56 -19.01 10.56
C GLY A 388 -10.61 -19.51 12.00
N GLU A 389 -9.89 -20.60 12.30
CA GLU A 389 -9.91 -21.29 13.60
C GLU A 389 -9.70 -20.34 14.81
N ASP A 390 -8.83 -19.33 14.66
CA ASP A 390 -8.51 -18.34 15.69
C ASP A 390 -8.65 -16.88 15.21
N ARG A 391 -9.51 -16.61 14.21
CA ARG A 391 -9.68 -15.24 13.67
C ARG A 391 -11.08 -14.97 13.16
N SER A 392 -11.57 -13.77 13.46
CA SER A 392 -12.80 -13.21 12.89
C SER A 392 -12.68 -13.04 11.37
N ALA A 393 -13.82 -12.88 10.70
CA ALA A 393 -13.82 -12.47 9.31
C ALA A 393 -13.27 -11.03 9.20
N ARG A 394 -12.70 -10.70 8.05
CA ARG A 394 -12.11 -9.38 7.80
C ARG A 394 -12.64 -8.77 6.52
N LEU A 395 -12.99 -7.49 6.59
CA LEU A 395 -13.36 -6.68 5.44
C LEU A 395 -12.24 -5.68 5.16
N TYR A 396 -11.75 -5.66 3.92
CA TYR A 396 -10.76 -4.71 3.43
C TYR A 396 -11.46 -3.66 2.58
N PHE A 397 -11.22 -2.37 2.85
CA PHE A 397 -11.76 -1.26 2.09
C PHE A 397 -11.06 -1.14 0.73
N LEU A 398 -11.83 -0.96 -0.33
CA LEU A 398 -11.34 -0.80 -1.70
C LEU A 398 -11.99 0.42 -2.38
N GLY A 399 -11.37 0.88 -3.47
CA GLY A 399 -11.93 1.88 -4.38
C GLY A 399 -12.50 3.12 -3.66
N PRO A 400 -13.77 3.50 -3.90
CA PRO A 400 -14.37 4.70 -3.32
C PRO A 400 -14.58 4.60 -1.80
N CYS A 401 -14.42 3.41 -1.23
CA CYS A 401 -14.62 3.12 0.18
C CYS A 401 -13.34 3.09 1.00
N LEU A 402 -12.17 3.33 0.38
CA LEU A 402 -10.93 3.56 1.11
C LEU A 402 -11.13 4.62 2.20
N ARG A 403 -10.62 4.31 3.37
CA ARG A 403 -10.66 5.17 4.53
C ARG A 403 -9.62 6.28 4.41
N ARG A 404 -9.97 7.45 4.90
CA ARG A 404 -9.18 8.68 4.78
C ARG A 404 -8.90 9.26 6.16
N VAL A 405 -7.81 10.00 6.26
CA VAL A 405 -7.55 10.85 7.42
C VAL A 405 -8.70 11.86 7.53
N GLY A 406 -9.35 11.90 8.70
CA GLY A 406 -10.50 12.76 8.95
C GLY A 406 -11.87 12.10 8.75
N ASP A 407 -11.95 10.85 8.26
CA ASP A 407 -13.19 10.07 8.37
C ASP A 407 -13.60 10.00 9.85
N THR A 408 -14.86 10.33 10.13
CA THR A 408 -15.35 10.58 11.50
C THR A 408 -16.00 9.36 12.13
N LYS A 409 -16.55 8.44 11.32
CA LYS A 409 -17.22 7.22 11.80
C LYS A 409 -17.08 6.10 10.78
N VAL A 410 -16.87 4.88 11.26
CA VAL A 410 -17.07 3.64 10.49
C VAL A 410 -18.10 2.82 11.24
N GLU A 411 -19.19 2.47 10.58
CA GLU A 411 -20.29 1.71 11.15
C GLU A 411 -20.47 0.42 10.35
N VAL A 412 -20.38 -0.71 11.04
CA VAL A 412 -20.61 -2.04 10.46
C VAL A 412 -21.97 -2.52 10.91
N LYS A 413 -22.90 -2.68 9.97
CA LYS A 413 -24.21 -3.27 10.21
C LYS A 413 -24.17 -4.71 9.77
N VAL A 414 -24.28 -5.64 10.71
CA VAL A 414 -24.37 -7.07 10.44
C VAL A 414 -25.81 -7.53 10.63
N LEU A 415 -26.35 -8.24 9.64
CA LEU A 415 -27.65 -8.88 9.70
C LEU A 415 -27.53 -10.23 10.43
N CYS A 416 -28.34 -10.40 11.47
CA CYS A 416 -28.44 -11.59 12.30
C CYS A 416 -29.93 -11.91 12.56
N ALA A 417 -30.22 -13.15 12.92
CA ALA A 417 -31.53 -13.52 13.45
C ALA A 417 -31.67 -12.95 14.87
N GLY A 418 -32.86 -12.44 15.17
CA GLY A 418 -33.20 -11.77 16.43
C GLY A 418 -34.16 -12.58 17.28
#